data_AF-A0A959I8K9-F1
#
_entry.id   AF-A0A959I8K9-F1
#
_cell.length_a   1.000
_cell.length_b   1.000
_cell.length_c   1.000
_cell.angle_alpha   90.00
_cell.angle_beta   90.00
_cell.angle_gamma   90.00
#
_symmetry.space_group_name_H-M   'P 1'
#
loop_
_entity.id
_entity.type
_entity.pdbx_description
1 polymer ?
#
loop_
_entity_poly.entity_id
_entity_poly.type
_entity_poly.pdbx_seq_one_letter_code
_entity_poly.pdbx_strand_id
1 'polypeptide(L)'
;RQLPLSAFATVEQHLKQDRTAPFEIQTPYYLLLHAGISGRFPLGGTTCEFGLAVHNLLDRAYYDHLSRFKYFGLLNAGRNISLQLKCRY
;
A
#
# COMPACT_ATOMS: atom_id res chain seq x y z
N ARG A 1 -15.21 8.39 20.02
CA ARG A 1 -13.98 8.93 20.64
C ARG A 1 -12.79 8.40 19.83
N GLN A 2 -12.11 9.22 19.04
CA GLN A 2 -10.95 8.76 18.23
C GLN A 2 -9.78 8.49 19.16
N LEU A 3 -9.20 7.29 19.07
CA LEU A 3 -8.07 6.88 19.91
C LEU A 3 -6.82 7.74 19.57
N PRO A 4 -5.96 8.07 20.55
CA PRO A 4 -4.73 8.82 20.31
C PRO A 4 -3.74 8.08 19.41
N LEU A 5 -3.96 6.78 19.23
CA LEU A 5 -3.22 5.87 18.37
C LEU A 5 -4.23 5.08 17.53
N SER A 6 -3.94 4.88 16.25
CA SER A 6 -4.71 4.08 15.30
C SER A 6 -3.77 3.15 14.55
N ALA A 7 -4.22 1.94 14.26
CA ALA A 7 -3.47 1.00 13.45
C ALA A 7 -4.42 0.31 12.46
N PHE A 8 -3.89 -0.11 11.32
CA PHE A 8 -4.62 -0.89 10.34
C PHE A 8 -3.74 -1.99 9.74
N ALA A 9 -4.39 -3.05 9.29
CA ALA A 9 -3.84 -4.05 8.39
C ALA A 9 -4.90 -4.37 7.34
N THR A 10 -4.51 -4.33 6.07
CA THR A 10 -5.40 -4.54 4.93
C THR A 10 -4.81 -5.62 4.04
N VAL A 11 -5.61 -6.63 3.71
CA VAL A 11 -5.27 -7.63 2.71
C VAL A 11 -5.99 -7.27 1.41
N GLU A 12 -5.22 -7.08 0.35
CA GLU A 12 -5.71 -6.82 -0.99
C GLU A 12 -5.47 -8.05 -1.85
N GLN A 13 -6.55 -8.67 -2.33
CA GLN A 13 -6.49 -9.89 -3.13
C GLN A 13 -6.86 -9.58 -4.58
N HIS A 14 -5.97 -9.95 -5.49
CA HIS A 14 -6.20 -9.89 -6.92
C HIS A 14 -6.30 -11.31 -7.45
N LEU A 15 -7.52 -11.68 -7.86
CA LEU A 15 -7.78 -13.00 -8.40
C LEU A 15 -7.08 -13.19 -9.75
N LYS A 16 -6.78 -14.45 -10.07
CA LYS A 16 -6.21 -14.81 -11.37
C LYS A 16 -7.12 -14.28 -12.49
N GLN A 17 -6.51 -13.64 -13.49
CA GLN A 17 -7.20 -13.18 -14.70
C GLN A 17 -6.68 -13.97 -15.91
N ASP A 18 -7.52 -14.89 -16.38
CA ASP A 18 -7.28 -15.74 -17.55
C ASP A 18 -8.27 -15.49 -18.71
N ARG A 19 -9.25 -14.58 -18.54
CA ARG A 19 -10.14 -14.11 -19.61
C ARG A 19 -9.55 -12.89 -20.30
N THR A 20 -8.57 -13.15 -21.15
CA THR A 20 -7.78 -12.10 -21.81
C THR A 20 -8.22 -11.86 -23.26
N ALA A 21 -8.07 -10.63 -23.73
CA ALA A 21 -8.21 -10.31 -25.15
C ALA A 21 -7.06 -10.93 -26.00
N PRO A 22 -7.16 -10.96 -27.33
CA PRO A 22 -6.03 -11.35 -28.18
C PRO A 22 -4.78 -10.51 -27.85
N PHE A 23 -3.63 -11.18 -27.72
CA PHE A 23 -2.32 -10.60 -27.40
C PHE A 23 -2.18 -10.02 -25.98
N GLU A 24 -3.15 -10.24 -25.10
CA GLU A 24 -3.05 -9.85 -23.71
C GLU A 24 -2.40 -10.95 -22.85
N ILE A 25 -1.51 -10.53 -21.94
CA ILE A 25 -0.82 -11.43 -21.01
C ILE A 25 -1.73 -11.73 -19.81
N GLN A 26 -1.97 -13.02 -19.55
CA GLN A 26 -2.67 -13.51 -18.36
C GLN A 26 -1.91 -13.12 -17.09
N THR A 27 -2.66 -12.77 -16.03
CA THR A 27 -2.06 -12.38 -14.75
C THR A 27 -2.42 -13.40 -13.68
N PRO A 28 -1.41 -13.98 -12.97
CA PRO A 28 -1.68 -14.93 -11.91
C PRO A 28 -2.31 -14.24 -10.69
N TYR A 29 -2.88 -15.04 -9.80
CA TYR A 29 -3.31 -14.55 -8.48
C TYR A 29 -2.13 -13.93 -7.71
N TYR A 30 -2.39 -12.82 -7.04
CA TYR A 30 -1.48 -12.27 -6.04
C TYR A 30 -2.24 -11.61 -4.89
N LEU A 31 -1.53 -11.47 -3.78
CA LEU A 31 -2.02 -10.87 -2.56
C LEU A 31 -1.00 -9.83 -2.10
N LEU A 32 -1.50 -8.66 -1.71
CA LEU A 32 -0.72 -7.61 -1.08
C LEU A 32 -1.22 -7.43 0.36
N LEU A 33 -0.29 -7.36 1.29
CA LEU A 33 -0.56 -6.98 2.67
C LEU A 33 -0.10 -5.54 2.86
N HIS A 34 -0.97 -4.69 3.37
CA HIS A 34 -0.66 -3.31 3.75
C HIS A 34 -0.87 -3.16 5.24
N ALA A 35 -0.06 -2.35 5.90
CA ALA A 35 -0.24 -2.08 7.32
C ALA A 35 0.22 -0.67 7.66
N GLY A 36 -0.30 -0.11 8.74
CA GLY A 36 0.16 1.18 9.21
C GLY A 36 -0.27 1.48 10.64
N ILE A 37 0.42 2.46 11.21
CA ILE A 37 0.15 3.02 12.53
C ILE A 37 0.20 4.53 12.43
N SER A 38 -0.71 5.20 13.10
CA SER A 38 -0.74 6.65 13.18
C SER A 38 -1.18 7.10 14.56
N GLY A 39 -0.85 8.32 14.94
CA GLY A 39 -1.24 8.83 16.23
C GLY A 39 -1.05 10.32 16.36
N ARG A 40 -1.52 10.86 17.49
CA ARG A 40 -1.41 12.27 17.85
C ARG A 40 -0.65 12.41 19.15
N PHE A 41 0.25 13.38 19.22
CA PHE A 41 0.99 13.71 20.44
C PHE A 41 1.10 15.23 20.62
N PRO A 42 1.05 15.73 21.87
CA PRO A 42 1.29 17.13 22.15
C PRO A 42 2.78 17.46 22.01
N LEU A 43 3.10 18.63 21.42
CA LEU A 43 4.45 19.16 21.32
C LEU A 43 4.40 20.69 21.41
N GLY A 44 4.98 21.26 22.47
CA GLY A 44 5.16 22.72 22.61
C GLY A 44 3.88 23.55 22.52
N GLY A 45 2.76 23.06 23.07
CA GLY A 45 1.45 23.74 23.00
C GLY A 45 0.64 23.44 21.74
N THR A 46 1.20 22.71 20.78
CA THR A 46 0.52 22.24 19.57
C THR A 46 0.22 20.75 19.64
N THR A 47 -0.71 20.26 18.81
CA THR A 47 -0.89 18.81 18.59
C THR A 47 -0.29 18.42 17.25
N CYS A 48 0.67 17.51 17.29
CA CYS A 48 1.26 16.91 16.10
C CYS A 48 0.62 15.54 15.81
N GLU A 49 0.55 15.18 14.54
CA GLU A 49 0.11 13.89 14.03
C GLU A 49 1.30 13.18 13.37
N PHE A 50 1.50 11.90 13.65
CA PHE A 50 2.45 11.06 12.93
C PHE A 50 1.74 9.89 12.26
N GLY A 51 2.34 9.38 11.20
CA GLY A 51 1.89 8.16 10.53
C GLY A 51 3.06 7.42 9.92
N LEU A 52 3.07 6.09 10.09
CA LEU A 52 3.94 5.17 9.38
C LEU A 52 3.05 4.16 8.67
N ALA A 53 3.14 4.09 7.35
CA ALA A 53 2.40 3.13 6.55
C ALA A 53 3.36 2.36 5.64
N VAL A 54 3.10 1.06 5.49
CA VAL A 54 3.80 0.18 4.56
C VAL A 54 2.78 -0.42 3.62
N HIS A 55 2.91 -0.09 2.34
CA HIS A 55 2.19 -0.75 1.26
C HIS A 55 3.05 -1.87 0.69
N ASN A 56 2.43 -3.03 0.40
CA ASN A 56 3.12 -4.26 0.02
C ASN A 56 4.18 -4.68 1.06
N LEU A 57 3.73 -4.87 2.31
CA LEU A 57 4.54 -5.23 3.48
C LEU A 57 5.39 -6.49 3.27
N LEU A 58 4.87 -7.46 2.51
CA LEU A 58 5.55 -8.72 2.18
C LEU A 58 6.52 -8.60 1.00
N ASP A 59 6.68 -7.40 0.43
CA ASP A 59 7.56 -7.13 -0.72
C ASP A 59 7.31 -8.07 -1.90
N ARG A 60 6.03 -8.33 -2.20
CA ARG A 60 5.62 -9.19 -3.29
C ARG A 60 5.99 -8.53 -4.62
N ALA A 61 6.76 -9.23 -5.46
CA ALA A 61 6.90 -8.87 -6.86
C ALA A 61 5.61 -9.25 -7.61
N TYR A 62 5.01 -8.27 -8.30
CA TYR A 62 3.74 -8.49 -9.02
C TYR A 62 3.61 -7.59 -10.24
N TYR A 63 2.68 -7.98 -11.12
CA TYR A 63 2.16 -7.15 -12.19
C TYR A 63 0.68 -6.96 -11.95
N ASP A 64 0.23 -5.71 -11.91
CA ASP A 64 -1.19 -5.43 -12.01
C ASP A 64 -1.66 -5.85 -13.42
N HIS A 65 -2.81 -6.49 -13.51
CA HIS A 65 -3.33 -6.95 -14.80
C HIS A 65 -3.50 -5.80 -15.81
N LEU A 66 -3.90 -4.62 -15.34
CA LEU A 66 -4.12 -3.44 -16.17
C LEU A 66 -2.84 -2.62 -16.40
N SER A 67 -1.74 -2.98 -15.72
CA SER A 67 -0.45 -2.33 -15.94
C SER A 67 0.06 -2.63 -17.35
N ARG A 68 0.17 -1.60 -18.19
CA ARG A 68 0.83 -1.72 -19.51
C ARG A 68 2.33 -1.98 -19.38
N PHE A 69 2.92 -1.66 -18.24
CA PHE A 69 4.33 -1.93 -17.97
C PHE A 69 4.65 -3.43 -17.87
N LYS A 70 3.63 -4.28 -17.64
CA LYS A 70 3.77 -5.74 -17.65
C LYS A 70 4.35 -6.28 -18.96
N TYR A 71 4.01 -5.67 -20.09
CA TYR A 71 4.51 -6.07 -21.42
C TYR A 71 6.01 -5.80 -21.60
N PHE A 72 6.58 -4.92 -20.78
CA PHE A 72 8.02 -4.61 -20.77
C PHE A 72 8.77 -5.33 -19.65
N GLY A 73 8.11 -6.24 -18.90
CA GLY A 73 8.73 -6.92 -17.75
C GLY A 73 9.01 -6.00 -16.56
N LEU A 74 8.36 -4.83 -16.51
CA LEU A 74 8.53 -3.86 -15.43
C LEU A 74 7.49 -4.11 -14.34
N LEU A 75 7.98 -4.54 -13.18
CA LEU A 75 7.16 -4.85 -12.01
C LEU A 75 6.47 -3.59 -11.48
N ASN A 76 5.29 -3.78 -10.87
CA ASN A 76 4.67 -2.76 -10.05
C ASN A 76 5.51 -2.50 -8.79
N ALA A 77 5.23 -1.39 -8.10
CA ALA A 77 5.98 -1.00 -6.91
C ALA A 77 6.03 -2.14 -5.88
N GLY A 78 7.25 -2.48 -5.44
CA GLY A 78 7.48 -3.41 -4.33
C GLY A 78 7.03 -2.82 -2.99
N ARG A 79 7.75 -3.13 -1.92
CA ARG A 79 7.49 -2.53 -0.61
C ARG A 79 7.69 -1.01 -0.64
N ASN A 80 6.64 -0.28 -0.30
CA ASN A 80 6.66 1.17 -0.18
C ASN A 80 6.42 1.57 1.28
N ILE A 81 7.36 2.30 1.87
CA ILE A 81 7.31 2.76 3.26
C ILE A 81 7.13 4.28 3.26
N SER A 82 6.07 4.77 3.90
CA SER A 82 5.72 6.17 3.97
C SER A 82 5.69 6.64 5.43
N LEU A 83 6.39 7.74 5.71
CA LEU A 83 6.38 8.42 7.01
C LEU A 83 5.72 9.80 6.83
N GLN A 84 4.79 10.13 7.73
CA GLN A 84 4.12 11.43 7.78
C GLN A 84 4.31 12.05 9.16
N LEU A 85 4.59 13.35 9.17
CA LEU A 85 4.56 14.20 10.36
C LEU A 85 3.83 15.49 10.01
N LYS A 86 2.88 15.90 10.85
CA LYS A 86 2.09 17.11 10.67
C LYS A 86 1.86 17.80 12.01
N CYS A 87 2.40 18.99 12.18
CA CYS A 87 2.12 19.84 13.34
C CYS A 87 1.32 21.06 12.89
N ARG A 88 0.28 21.43 13.67
CA ARG A 88 -0.48 22.66 13.45
C ARG A 88 -0.03 23.68 14.49
N TYR A 89 0.52 24.81 14.02
CA TYR A 89 0.87 25.94 14.86
C TYR A 89 -0.34 26.84 15.11
#